data_AF-A0A8T7GPN0-F1
#
_entry.id   AF-A0A8T7GPN0-F1
#
_cell.length_a   1.000
_cell.length_b   1.000
_cell.length_c   1.000
_cell.angle_alpha   90.00
_cell.angle_beta   90.00
_cell.angle_gamma   90.00
#
_symmetry.space_group_name_H-M   'P 1'
#
loop_
_entity.id
_entity.type
_entity.pdbx_description
1 polymer ?
#
loop_
_entity_poly.entity_id
_entity_poly.type
_entity_poly.pdbx_seq_one_letter_code
_entity_poly.pdbx_strand_id
1 'polypeptide(L)'
;MQRCRGLEECRERLLELLDSMHPWCRSAFYADRDVARLVSTLYSRWEEAGRSGEPVDYASLDELRMLLERADRYSRLPPWQALRMALEGRG
;
A
#
# COMPACT_ATOMS: atom_id res chain seq x y z
N MET A 1 2.68 -2.18 -18.75
CA MET A 1 2.41 -2.43 -17.31
C MET A 1 1.71 -3.76 -17.17
N GLN A 2 2.36 -4.76 -16.56
CA GLN A 2 1.80 -6.12 -16.43
C GLN A 2 0.64 -6.09 -15.43
N ARG A 3 -0.59 -6.27 -15.92
CA ARG A 3 -1.79 -6.47 -15.08
C ARG A 3 -1.55 -7.74 -14.26
N CYS A 4 -1.43 -7.61 -12.94
CA CYS A 4 -1.52 -8.78 -12.08
C CYS A 4 -2.84 -9.52 -12.38
N ARG A 5 -2.78 -10.83 -12.56
CA ARG A 5 -3.96 -11.66 -12.87
C ARG A 5 -4.58 -12.32 -11.64
N GLY A 6 -3.82 -12.49 -10.56
CA GLY A 6 -4.23 -13.18 -9.33
C GLY A 6 -4.04 -12.35 -8.07
N LEU A 7 -4.73 -12.78 -7.00
CA LEU A 7 -4.71 -12.15 -5.68
C LEU A 7 -3.34 -12.26 -5.02
N GLU A 8 -2.75 -13.45 -5.04
CA GLU A 8 -1.41 -13.75 -4.51
C GLU A 8 -0.32 -13.00 -5.27
N GLU A 9 -0.39 -12.98 -6.60
CA GLU A 9 0.58 -12.27 -7.45
C GLU A 9 0.53 -10.74 -7.22
N CYS A 10 -0.67 -10.19 -7.04
CA CYS A 10 -0.86 -8.80 -6.64
C CYS A 10 -0.21 -8.50 -5.29
N ARG A 11 -0.44 -9.38 -4.32
CA ARG A 11 0.05 -9.25 -2.96
C ARG A 11 1.57 -9.30 -2.91
N GLU A 12 2.17 -10.33 -3.53
CA GLU A 12 3.62 -10.51 -3.56
C GLU A 12 4.31 -9.31 -4.20
N ARG A 13 3.83 -8.86 -5.38
CA ARG A 13 4.36 -7.66 -6.04
C ARG A 13 4.22 -6.40 -5.19
N LEU A 14 3.13 -6.25 -4.43
CA LEU A 14 2.95 -5.09 -3.57
C LEU A 14 4.00 -5.10 -2.46
N LEU A 15 4.23 -6.25 -1.83
CA LEU A 15 5.20 -6.41 -0.77
C LEU A 15 6.63 -6.17 -1.28
N GLU A 16 6.99 -6.76 -2.42
CA GLU A 16 8.30 -6.52 -3.06
C GLU A 16 8.50 -5.04 -3.41
N LEU A 17 7.47 -4.39 -3.96
CA LEU A 17 7.55 -2.99 -4.31
C LEU A 17 7.71 -2.10 -3.07
N LEU A 18 7.01 -2.40 -1.98
CA LEU A 18 7.11 -1.67 -0.72
C LEU A 18 8.44 -1.89 -0.01
N ASP A 19 9.05 -3.07 -0.17
CA ASP A 19 10.37 -3.39 0.38
C ASP A 19 11.50 -2.69 -0.40
N SER A 20 11.43 -2.70 -1.73
CA SER A 20 12.39 -2.02 -2.60
C SER A 20 12.26 -0.50 -2.59
N MET A 21 11.09 0.03 -2.20
CA MET A 21 10.79 1.46 -2.18
C MET A 21 11.57 2.21 -1.09
N HIS A 22 12.03 3.42 -1.42
CA HIS A 22 12.70 4.31 -0.46
C HIS A 22 11.83 4.58 0.79
N PRO A 23 12.39 4.60 2.02
CA PRO A 23 11.63 4.79 3.26
C PRO A 23 10.69 6.00 3.26
N TRP A 24 11.15 7.14 2.74
CA TRP A 24 10.31 8.34 2.60
C TRP A 24 9.13 8.17 1.64
N CYS A 25 9.32 7.45 0.53
CA CYS A 25 8.23 7.12 -0.40
C CYS A 25 7.22 6.19 0.26
N ARG A 26 7.71 5.22 1.04
CA ARG A 26 6.86 4.32 1.83
C ARG A 26 6.07 5.09 2.90
N SER A 27 6.70 6.03 3.60
CA SER A 27 5.99 6.90 4.55
C SER A 27 4.94 7.77 3.87
N ALA A 28 5.24 8.34 2.69
CA ALA A 28 4.29 9.13 1.91
C ALA A 28 3.12 8.28 1.40
N PHE A 29 3.38 7.03 1.01
CA PHE A 29 2.36 6.06 0.61
C PHE A 29 1.39 5.76 1.76
N TYR A 30 1.89 5.46 2.96
CA TYR A 30 1.01 5.24 4.11
C TYR A 30 0.34 6.52 4.64
N ALA A 31 0.86 7.70 4.29
CA ALA A 31 0.23 8.98 4.59
C ALA A 31 -0.89 9.36 3.59
N ASP A 32 -0.99 8.69 2.44
CA ASP A 32 -2.08 8.89 1.49
C ASP A 32 -3.41 8.47 2.14
N ARG A 33 -4.43 9.34 2.04
CA ARG A 33 -5.73 9.14 2.70
C ARG A 33 -6.47 7.90 2.20
N ASP A 34 -6.37 7.59 0.90
CA ASP A 34 -7.03 6.42 0.31
C ASP A 34 -6.33 5.14 0.79
N VAL A 35 -4.99 5.15 0.79
CA VAL A 35 -4.18 4.02 1.28
C VAL A 35 -4.42 3.78 2.77
N ALA A 36 -4.33 4.82 3.61
CA ALA A 36 -4.53 4.70 5.05
C ALA A 36 -5.92 4.16 5.39
N ARG A 37 -6.97 4.65 4.72
CA ARG A 37 -8.34 4.17 4.89
C ARG A 37 -8.47 2.70 4.50
N LEU A 38 -7.90 2.31 3.37
CA LEU A 38 -7.96 0.94 2.90
C LEU A 38 -7.21 0.00 3.85
N VAL A 39 -5.97 0.34 4.22
CA VAL A 39 -5.17 -0.43 5.19
C VAL A 39 -5.93 -0.57 6.51
N SER A 40 -6.52 0.51 7.03
CA SER A 40 -7.34 0.43 8.25
C SER A 40 -8.51 -0.54 8.10
N THR A 41 -9.17 -0.56 6.94
CA THR A 41 -10.28 -1.47 6.65
C THR A 41 -9.82 -2.91 6.61
N LEU A 42 -8.66 -3.18 5.99
CA LEU A 42 -8.05 -4.51 5.96
C LEU A 42 -7.69 -5.01 7.36
N TYR A 43 -7.16 -4.13 8.20
CA TYR A 43 -6.91 -4.45 9.61
C TYR A 43 -8.20 -4.78 10.35
N SER A 44 -9.29 -4.02 10.16
CA SER A 44 -10.58 -4.34 10.77
C SER A 44 -11.10 -5.71 10.32
N ARG A 45 -11.07 -6.01 9.01
CA ARG A 45 -11.49 -7.33 8.49
C ARG A 45 -10.65 -8.47 9.07
N TRP A 46 -9.34 -8.25 9.20
CA TRP A 46 -8.43 -9.21 9.81
C TRP A 46 -8.74 -9.46 11.28
N GLU A 47 -9.05 -8.40 12.03
CA GLU A 47 -9.45 -8.53 13.43
C GLU A 47 -10.80 -9.24 13.58
N GLU A 48 -11.79 -8.91 12.75
CA GLU A 48 -13.09 -9.59 12.72
C GLU A 48 -12.98 -11.07 12.35
N ALA A 49 -11.99 -11.43 11.51
CA ALA A 49 -11.67 -12.80 11.16
C ALA A 49 -10.77 -13.52 12.19
N GLY A 50 -10.57 -12.94 13.38
CA GLY A 50 -9.81 -13.56 14.46
C GLY A 50 -8.29 -13.50 14.27
N ARG A 51 -7.79 -12.52 13.50
CA ARG A 51 -6.37 -12.29 13.23
C ARG A 51 -5.66 -13.47 12.58
N SER A 52 -6.40 -14.24 11.77
CA SER A 52 -5.84 -15.36 11.01
C SER A 52 -5.14 -14.85 9.76
N GLY A 53 -3.88 -15.24 9.53
CA GLY A 53 -3.10 -14.78 8.38
C GLY A 53 -2.63 -13.32 8.50
N GLU A 54 -2.56 -12.62 7.37
CA GLU A 54 -2.12 -11.21 7.30
C GLU A 54 -3.26 -10.31 6.81
N PRO A 55 -3.31 -9.02 7.23
CA PRO A 55 -4.39 -8.11 6.84
C PRO A 55 -4.52 -7.91 5.33
N VAL A 56 -3.40 -7.98 4.59
CA VAL A 56 -3.40 -7.89 3.13
C VAL A 56 -4.09 -9.07 2.44
N ASP A 57 -4.25 -10.21 3.13
CA ASP A 57 -4.95 -11.39 2.61
C ASP A 57 -6.48 -11.17 2.54
N TYR A 58 -6.98 -10.24 3.35
CA TYR A 58 -8.39 -9.81 3.38
C TYR A 58 -8.70 -8.71 2.36
N ALA A 59 -7.72 -8.37 1.52
CA ALA A 59 -7.88 -7.40 0.46
C ALA A 59 -8.46 -8.07 -0.79
N SER A 60 -9.43 -7.41 -1.39
CA SER A 60 -9.96 -7.82 -2.69
C SER A 60 -8.92 -7.56 -3.79
N LEU A 61 -9.05 -8.25 -4.92
CA LEU A 61 -8.18 -8.03 -6.08
C LEU A 61 -8.17 -6.56 -6.54
N ASP A 62 -9.31 -5.87 -6.48
CA ASP A 62 -9.41 -4.46 -6.84
C ASP A 62 -8.68 -3.54 -5.84
N GLU A 63 -8.83 -3.81 -4.54
CA GLU A 63 -8.14 -3.12 -3.44
C GLU A 63 -6.62 -3.28 -3.56
N LEU A 64 -6.14 -4.50 -3.85
CA LEU A 64 -4.72 -4.75 -4.10
C LEU A 64 -4.21 -4.02 -5.34
N ARG A 65 -5.00 -3.95 -6.42
CA ARG A 65 -4.62 -3.21 -7.62
C ARG A 65 -4.54 -1.71 -7.35
N MET A 66 -5.45 -1.17 -6.55
CA MET A 66 -5.39 0.22 -6.12
C MET A 66 -4.11 0.48 -5.31
N LEU A 67 -3.78 -0.38 -4.34
CA LEU A 67 -2.55 -0.27 -3.54
C LEU A 67 -1.29 -0.34 -4.43
N LEU A 68 -1.26 -1.27 -5.38
CA LEU A 68 -0.15 -1.40 -6.34
C LEU A 68 0.02 -0.16 -7.22
N GLU A 69 -1.08 0.39 -7.74
CA GLU A 69 -1.02 1.60 -8.57
C GLU A 69 -0.49 2.79 -7.77
N ARG A 70 -0.96 2.94 -6.51
CA ARG A 70 -0.46 3.98 -5.61
C ARG A 70 0.99 3.74 -5.27
N ALA A 71 1.38 2.53 -4.91
CA ALA A 71 2.76 2.18 -4.60
C ALA A 71 3.70 2.44 -5.79
N ASP A 72 3.31 2.12 -7.03
CA ASP A 72 4.09 2.46 -8.24
C ASP A 72 4.25 3.98 -8.41
N ARG A 73 3.17 4.74 -8.18
CA ARG A 73 3.24 6.20 -8.24
C ARG A 73 4.22 6.75 -7.21
N TYR A 74 4.17 6.28 -5.96
CA TYR A 74 5.04 6.77 -4.89
C TYR A 74 6.49 6.29 -5.05
N SER A 75 6.73 5.08 -5.56
CA SER A 75 8.10 4.56 -5.79
C SER A 75 8.87 5.40 -6.82
N ARG A 76 8.14 6.01 -7.75
CA ARG A 76 8.69 6.85 -8.82
C ARG A 76 8.90 8.30 -8.41
N LEU A 77 8.46 8.70 -7.21
CA LEU A 77 8.71 10.04 -6.69
C LEU A 77 10.16 10.19 -6.25
N PRO A 78 10.77 11.35 -6.48
CA PRO A 78 12.08 11.61 -5.91
C PRO A 78 11.97 11.72 -4.38
N PRO A 79 12.98 11.25 -3.62
CA PRO A 79 12.90 11.13 -2.16
C PRO A 79 12.56 12.45 -1.44
N TRP A 80 13.05 13.58 -1.95
CA TRP A 80 12.77 14.91 -1.40
C TRP A 80 11.30 15.31 -1.53
N GLN A 81 10.64 14.90 -2.62
CA GLN A 81 9.23 15.17 -2.87
C GLN A 81 8.34 14.27 -2.00
N ALA A 82 8.72 13.00 -1.86
CA ALA A 82 8.05 12.09 -0.94
C ALA A 82 8.16 12.55 0.52
N LEU A 83 9.35 12.98 0.95
CA LEU A 83 9.56 13.56 2.29
C LEU A 83 8.65 14.76 2.52
N ARG A 84 8.60 15.69 1.55
CA ARG A 84 7.72 16.87 1.63
C ARG A 84 6.26 16.47 1.79
N MET A 85 5.75 15.54 0.99
CA MET A 85 4.38 15.05 1.10
C MET A 85 4.10 14.37 2.44
N ALA A 86 5.05 13.58 2.95
CA ALA A 86 4.92 12.90 4.24
C ALA A 86 4.89 13.87 5.43
N LEU A 87 5.57 15.01 5.31
CA LEU A 87 5.58 16.07 6.33
C LEU A 87 4.35 16.98 6.22
N GLU A 88 3.92 17.34 5.01
CA GLU A 88 2.75 18.20 4.78
C GLU A 88 1.43 17.49 5.12
N GLY A 89 1.35 16.16 5.00
CA GLY A 89 0.18 15.37 5.41
C GLY A 89 -0.03 15.27 6.94
N ARG A 90 0.83 15.90 7.76
CA ARG A 90 0.71 15.96 9.23
C ARG A 90 0.14 17.30 9.75
N GLY A 91 -0.29 18.21 8.87
CA GLY A 91 -0.89 19.51 9.20
C GLY A 91 -2.41 19.49 9.25
#